data_AF-A0A8E0MF19-F1
#
_entry.id   AF-A0A8E0MF19-F1
#
_cell.length_a   1.000
_cell.length_b   1.000
_cell.length_c   1.000
_cell.angle_alpha   90.00
_cell.angle_beta   90.00
_cell.angle_gamma   90.00
#
_symmetry.space_group_name_H-M   'P 1'
#
loop_
_entity.id
_entity.type
_entity.pdbx_description
1 polymer ?
#
loop_
_entity_poly.entity_id
_entity_poly.type
_entity_poly.pdbx_seq_one_letter_code
_entity_poly.pdbx_strand_id
1 'polypeptide(L)' 'DLLVKLTKSQGFAEAYDRMAERLIFDARQGKLGRFTLEKPGETDADAE' A
#
# COMPACT_ATOMS: atom_id res chain seq x y z
N ASP A 1 -4.52 -2.35 11.63
CA ASP A 1 -3.45 -3.14 12.28
C ASP A 1 -2.17 -3.31 11.49
N LEU A 2 -2.23 -3.60 10.18
CA LEU A 2 -1.02 -3.83 9.38
C LEU A 2 -0.06 -2.64 9.41
N LEU A 3 -0.58 -1.43 9.17
CA LEU A 3 0.22 -0.21 9.20
C LEU A 3 0.92 -0.03 10.56
N VAL A 4 0.21 -0.24 11.67
CA VAL A 4 0.78 -0.14 13.02
C VAL A 4 1.92 -1.13 13.24
N LYS A 5 1.76 -2.38 12.79
CA LYS A 5 2.81 -3.41 12.87
C LYS A 5 4.03 -3.01 12.02
N LEU A 6 3.79 -2.52 10.80
CA LEU A 6 4.85 -2.07 9.90
C LEU A 6 5.62 -0.88 10.49
N THR A 7 4.92 0.17 10.95
CA THR A 7 5.53 1.36 11.55
C THR A 7 6.43 1.00 12.73
N LYS A 8 5.98 0.08 13.61
CA LYS A 8 6.80 -0.41 14.73
C LYS A 8 8.00 -1.24 14.26
N SER A 9 7.81 -2.15 13.32
CA SER A 9 8.89 -3.04 12.83
C SER A 9 9.99 -2.29 12.05
N GLN A 10 9.63 -1.19 11.38
CA GLN A 10 10.52 -0.41 10.52
C GLN A 10 11.16 0.78 11.24
N GLY A 11 10.99 0.89 12.57
CA GLY A 11 11.62 1.94 13.38
C GLY A 11 11.00 3.32 13.23
N PHE A 12 9.78 3.42 12.69
CA PHE A 12 9.06 4.69 12.54
C PHE A 12 8.25 5.10 13.79
N ALA A 13 8.32 4.34 14.88
CA ALA A 13 7.57 4.58 16.11
C ALA A 13 6.06 4.75 15.86
N GLU A 14 5.53 5.97 15.99
CA GLU A 14 4.13 6.32 15.73
C GLU A 14 3.97 7.23 14.49
N ALA A 15 5.02 7.38 13.67
CA ALA A 15 4.96 8.15 12.43
C ALA A 15 4.24 7.36 11.33
N TYR A 16 2.94 7.19 11.49
CA TYR A 16 2.08 6.40 10.58
C TYR A 16 2.04 7.00 9.17
N ASP A 17 2.00 8.33 9.05
CA ASP A 17 1.97 9.01 7.75
C ASP A 17 3.23 8.70 6.92
N ARG A 18 4.40 8.75 7.56
CA ARG A 18 5.68 8.37 6.92
C ARG A 18 5.69 6.91 6.46
N MET A 19 5.17 6.01 7.27
CA MET A 19 5.09 4.59 6.91
C MET A 19 4.10 4.37 5.75
N ALA A 20 2.99 5.10 5.73
CA ALA A 20 2.01 5.04 4.65
C ALA A 20 2.60 5.56 3.32
N GLU A 21 3.27 6.71 3.35
CA GLU A 21 4.00 7.24 2.18
C GLU A 21 5.03 6.23 1.67
N ARG A 22 5.84 5.67 2.57
CA ARG A 22 6.85 4.68 2.21
C ARG A 22 6.23 3.45 1.55
N LEU A 23 5.12 2.95 2.09
CA LEU A 23 4.40 1.80 1.52
C LEU A 23 3.92 2.09 0.10
N ILE A 24 3.36 3.30 -0.14
CA ILE A 24 2.92 3.73 -1.47
C ILE A 24 4.11 3.80 -2.43
N PHE A 25 5.25 4.36 -2.01
CA PHE A 25 6.46 4.41 -2.83
C PHE A 25 6.99 3.01 -3.17
N ASP A 26 7.03 2.10 -2.19
CA ASP A 26 7.50 0.73 -2.40
C ASP A 26 6.57 -0.04 -3.37
N ALA A 27 5.25 0.18 -3.28
CA ALA A 27 4.27 -0.35 -4.23
C ALA A 27 4.50 0.19 -5.66
N ARG A 28 4.65 1.51 -5.81
CA ARG A 28 4.89 2.17 -7.11
C ARG A 28 6.22 1.77 -7.76
N GLN A 29 7.22 1.48 -6.94
CA GLN A 29 8.54 1.02 -7.40
C GLN A 29 8.59 -0.49 -7.68
N GLY A 30 7.47 -1.22 -7.49
CA GLY A 30 7.40 -2.66 -7.74
C GLY A 30 8.11 -3.52 -6.70
N LYS A 31 8.47 -2.96 -5.53
CA LYS A 31 9.17 -3.72 -4.46
C LYS A 31 8.27 -4.75 -3.78
N LEU A 32 6.96 -4.62 -3.92
CA LEU A 32 5.97 -5.58 -3.43
C LEU A 32 5.71 -6.73 -4.41
N GLY A 33 6.42 -6.76 -5.54
CA GLY A 33 6.18 -7.70 -6.64
C GLY A 33 5.17 -7.18 -7.66
N ARG A 34 4.84 -8.01 -8.66
CA ARG A 34 3.88 -7.66 -9.70
C ARG A 34 2.46 -7.88 -9.18
N PHE A 35 1.67 -6.81 -9.13
CA PHE A 35 0.25 -6.85 -8.78
C PHE A 35 -0.54 -5.94 -9.73
N THR A 36 -1.85 -6.13 -9.77
CA THR A 36 -2.80 -5.21 -10.43
C THR A 36 -3.80 -4.71 -9.38
N LEU A 37 -4.29 -3.50 -9.57
CA LEU A 37 -5.41 -2.96 -8.77
C LEU A 37 -6.76 -3.30 -9.41
N GLU A 38 -6.75 -3.78 -10.66
CA GLU A 38 -7.95 -4.23 -11.36
C GLU A 38 -8.44 -5.54 -10.75
N LYS A 39 -9.74 -5.63 -10.46
CA LYS A 39 -10.36 -6.92 -10.16
C LYS A 39 -10.89 -7.55 -11.44
N PRO A 40 -10.74 -8.87 -11.63
CA PRO A 40 -11.33 -9.55 -12.77
C PRO A 40 -12.85 -9.32 -12.82
N GLY A 41 -13.34 -8.74 -13.90
CA GLY A 41 -14.76 -8.47 -14.12
C GLY A 41 -15.29 -7.16 -13.55
N GLU A 42 -14.45 -6.33 -12.93
CA GLU A 42 -14.78 -4.94 -12.59
C GLU A 42 -14.43 -4.09 -13.83
N THR A 43 -15.44 -3.72 -14.61
CA THR A 43 -15.27 -2.83 -15.76
C THR A 43 -15.37 -1.38 -15.30
N ASP A 44 -14.68 -0.45 -15.97
CA ASP A 44 -14.77 1.01 -15.66
C ASP A 44 -16.23 1.54 -15.67
N ALA A 45 -17.17 0.78 -16.24
CA ALA A 45 -18.61 1.05 -16.23
C ALA A 45 -19.29 0.86 -14.85
N ASP A 46 -18.67 0.12 -13.92
CA ASP A 46 -19.19 -0.16 -12.58
C ASP A 46 -18.70 0.86 -11.52
N ALA A 47 -17.88 1.84 -11.95
CA ALA A 47 -17.28 2.85 -11.09
C ALA A 47 -18.10 4.15 -11.00
N GLU A 48 -19.33 4.18 -11.55
CA GLU A 48 -20.27 5.30 -11.48
C GLU A 48 -21.25 5.20 -10.30
#